data_AF-A0A3S5A7Q8-F1
#
_entry.id   AF-A0A3S5A7Q8-F1
#
_cell.length_a   1.000
_cell.length_b   1.000
_cell.length_c   1.000
_cell.angle_alpha   90.00
_cell.angle_beta   90.00
_cell.angle_gamma   90.00
#
_symmetry.space_group_name_H-M   'P 1'
#
loop_
_entity.id
_entity.type
_entity.pdbx_description
1 polymer ?
#
loop_
_entity_poly.entity_id
_entity_poly.type
_entity_poly.pdbx_seq_one_letter_code
_entity_poly.pdbx_strand_id
1 'polypeptide(L)'
;MIGASAVILTGLLVEDENGIRDWLKVDAKIDPQNQAEDKLLSDLLTASKVPTKSALGTAAPAIHLLLGLPLYATSVLHEWFKNGITDTTSTFADYYIWRQDPVSYPERTS
;
A
#
# COMPACT_ATOMS: atom_id res chain seq x y z
N MET A 1 -28.41 10.31 12.39
CA MET A 1 -27.42 9.42 13.01
C MET A 1 -26.57 8.85 11.89
N ILE A 2 -25.27 9.16 11.86
CA ILE A 2 -24.36 8.68 10.80
C ILE A 2 -23.93 7.26 11.20
N GLY A 3 -24.61 6.26 10.68
CA GLY A 3 -24.22 4.86 10.87
C GLY A 3 -23.14 4.51 9.87
N ALA A 4 -21.87 4.69 10.24
CA ALA A 4 -20.77 4.23 9.41
C ALA A 4 -20.75 2.69 9.40
N SER A 5 -20.89 2.11 8.22
CA SER A 5 -20.81 0.66 8.00
C SER A 5 -19.41 0.20 7.58
N ALA A 6 -18.53 1.13 7.19
CA ALA A 6 -17.18 0.84 6.73
C ALA A 6 -16.20 1.96 7.08
N VAL A 7 -14.93 1.58 7.19
CA VAL A 7 -13.78 2.48 7.35
C VAL A 7 -12.71 2.06 6.34
N ILE A 8 -12.12 3.05 5.65
CA ILE A 8 -11.00 2.83 4.74
C ILE A 8 -9.71 3.23 5.45
N LEU A 9 -8.74 2.33 5.49
CA LEU A 9 -7.39 2.55 6.01
C LEU A 9 -6.46 2.84 4.82
N THR A 10 -5.92 4.06 4.74
CA THR A 10 -4.97 4.48 3.70
C THR A 10 -3.62 4.79 4.31
N GLY A 11 -2.53 4.63 3.55
CA GLY A 11 -1.17 4.88 4.05
C GLY A 11 -0.75 3.93 5.17
N LEU A 12 -1.35 2.73 5.21
CA LEU A 12 -1.07 1.72 6.22
C LEU A 12 0.29 1.03 5.98
N LEU A 13 0.60 0.76 4.71
CA LEU A 13 1.78 0.00 4.31
C LEU A 13 3.01 0.89 4.26
N VAL A 14 4.20 0.29 4.35
CA VAL A 14 5.46 1.02 4.19
C VAL A 14 5.53 1.60 2.78
N GLU A 15 5.50 2.92 2.69
CA GLU A 15 5.50 3.66 1.43
C GLU A 15 6.46 4.87 1.47
N ASP A 16 6.78 5.39 0.30
CA ASP A 16 7.37 6.71 0.13
C ASP A 16 6.56 7.53 -0.89
N GLU A 17 7.07 8.71 -1.25
CA GLU A 17 6.40 9.61 -2.20
C GLU A 17 6.14 8.99 -3.58
N ASN A 18 6.84 7.90 -3.93
CA ASN A 18 6.75 7.21 -5.21
C ASN A 18 5.95 5.89 -5.14
N GLY A 19 5.48 5.48 -3.97
CA GLY A 19 4.59 4.33 -3.79
C GLY A 19 5.07 3.32 -2.75
N ILE A 20 4.48 2.11 -2.79
CA ILE A 20 4.73 1.07 -1.79
C ILE A 20 6.17 0.56 -1.88
N ARG A 21 6.84 0.45 -0.73
CA ARG A 21 8.16 -0.15 -0.57
C ARG A 21 8.09 -1.61 -0.15
N ASP A 22 7.06 -1.98 0.61
CA ASP A 22 6.84 -3.36 1.07
C ASP A 22 5.33 -3.60 1.29
N TRP A 23 4.76 -4.53 0.51
CA TRP A 23 3.34 -4.89 0.57
C TRP A 23 2.97 -5.68 1.82
N LEU A 24 3.97 -6.21 2.53
CA LEU A 24 3.82 -7.08 3.69
C LEU A 24 4.35 -6.40 4.95
N LYS A 25 4.51 -5.07 4.95
CA LYS A 25 4.90 -4.30 6.13
C LYS A 25 3.98 -3.11 6.37
N VAL A 26 3.53 -2.91 7.61
CA VAL A 26 2.91 -1.68 8.11
C VAL A 26 3.97 -0.61 8.34
N ASP A 27 3.65 0.66 8.02
CA ASP A 27 4.56 1.79 8.22
C ASP A 27 4.87 1.99 9.72
N ALA A 28 6.16 2.19 10.04
CA ALA A 28 6.62 2.42 11.41
C ALA A 28 6.04 3.71 12.04
N LYS A 29 5.52 4.65 11.25
CA LYS A 29 4.75 5.79 11.78
C LYS A 29 3.44 5.35 12.45
N ILE A 30 2.91 4.20 12.04
CA ILE A 30 1.66 3.62 12.53
C ILE A 30 1.93 2.60 13.64
N ASP A 31 2.93 1.73 13.45
CA ASP A 31 3.42 0.81 14.50
C ASP A 31 4.92 1.04 14.79
N PRO A 32 5.27 2.10 15.55
CA PRO A 32 6.66 2.46 15.83
C PRO A 32 7.39 1.47 16.73
N GLN A 33 6.65 0.63 17.46
CA GLN A 33 7.24 -0.39 18.32
C GLN A 33 7.45 -1.71 17.58
N ASN A 34 7.04 -1.79 16.31
CA ASN A 34 7.06 -3.00 15.50
C ASN A 34 6.46 -4.20 16.26
N GLN A 35 5.45 -3.91 17.11
CA GLN A 35 4.95 -4.84 18.11
C GLN A 35 3.86 -5.76 17.59
N ALA A 36 3.41 -5.56 16.36
CA ALA A 36 3.17 -6.59 15.36
C ALA A 36 2.17 -6.05 14.33
N GLU A 37 2.55 -6.12 13.05
CA GLU A 37 1.60 -6.11 11.95
C GLU A 37 0.41 -7.02 12.23
N ASP A 38 0.70 -8.23 12.70
CA ASP A 38 -0.30 -9.23 13.02
C ASP A 38 -1.20 -8.78 14.16
N LYS A 39 -0.69 -8.08 15.18
CA LYS A 39 -1.49 -7.69 16.34
C LYS A 39 -2.34 -6.47 16.05
N LEU A 40 -1.79 -5.42 15.45
CA LEU A 40 -2.55 -4.21 15.16
C LEU A 40 -3.72 -4.51 14.20
N LEU A 41 -3.46 -5.23 13.11
CA LEU A 41 -4.50 -5.56 12.14
C LEU A 41 -5.50 -6.57 12.69
N SER A 42 -5.05 -7.55 13.49
CA SER A 42 -5.95 -8.48 14.17
C SER A 42 -6.83 -7.79 15.23
N ASP A 43 -6.28 -6.84 15.99
CA ASP A 43 -7.01 -6.08 17.00
C ASP A 43 -8.06 -5.18 16.33
N LEU A 44 -7.70 -4.49 15.24
CA LEU A 44 -8.63 -3.71 14.44
C LEU A 44 -9.74 -4.60 13.86
N LEU A 45 -9.39 -5.74 13.27
CA LEU A 45 -10.37 -6.69 12.72
C LEU A 45 -11.29 -7.27 13.80
N THR A 46 -10.77 -7.50 15.00
CA THR A 46 -11.56 -7.97 16.14
C THR A 46 -12.52 -6.87 16.58
N ALA A 47 -12.03 -5.64 16.76
CA ALA A 47 -12.84 -4.49 17.16
C ALA A 47 -13.94 -4.17 16.14
N SER A 48 -13.66 -4.30 14.84
CA SER A 48 -14.62 -4.03 13.77
C SER A 48 -15.82 -4.98 13.79
N LYS A 49 -15.65 -6.19 14.34
CA LYS A 49 -16.70 -7.21 14.48
C LYS A 49 -17.52 -7.06 15.76
N VAL A 50 -17.06 -6.28 16.74
CA VAL A 50 -17.79 -6.09 18.00
C VAL A 50 -19.05 -5.26 17.73
N PRO A 51 -20.26 -5.77 18.00
CA PRO A 51 -21.47 -4.99 17.85
C PRO A 51 -21.41 -3.79 18.80
N THR A 52 -21.39 -2.58 18.27
CA THR A 52 -21.47 -1.38 19.10
C THR A 52 -22.93 -1.15 19.50
N LYS A 53 -23.19 -0.68 20.73
CA LYS A 53 -24.56 -0.30 21.12
C LYS A 53 -24.87 1.03 20.47
N SER A 54 -25.95 1.10 19.68
CA SER A 54 -26.45 2.38 19.22
C SER A 54 -27.04 3.17 20.41
N ALA A 55 -27.08 4.50 20.30
CA ALA A 55 -27.72 5.36 21.29
C ALA A 55 -29.23 5.04 21.51
N LEU A 56 -29.83 4.25 20.61
CA LEU A 56 -31.22 3.78 20.68
C LEU A 56 -31.36 2.37 21.29
N GLY A 57 -30.29 1.80 21.84
CA GLY A 57 -30.31 0.48 22.48
C GLY A 57 -30.38 -0.72 21.51
N THR A 58 -30.32 -0.46 20.20
CA THR A 58 -30.22 -1.49 19.16
C THR A 58 -28.75 -1.85 18.90
N ALA A 59 -28.49 -3.12 18.55
CA ALA A 59 -27.17 -3.53 18.10
C ALA A 59 -26.83 -2.81 16.79
N ALA A 60 -25.70 -2.10 16.75
CA ALA A 60 -25.16 -1.55 15.52
C ALA A 60 -24.45 -2.66 14.73
N PRO A 61 -24.49 -2.61 13.39
CA PRO A 61 -23.80 -3.58 12.55
C PRO A 61 -22.28 -3.49 12.73
N ALA A 62 -21.59 -4.60 12.43
CA ALA A 62 -20.13 -4.62 12.34
C ALA A 62 -19.64 -3.57 11.32
N ILE A 63 -18.45 -3.03 11.58
CA ILE A 63 -17.76 -2.10 10.68
C ILE A 63 -16.87 -2.92 9.75
N HIS A 64 -17.03 -2.72 8.45
CA HIS A 64 -16.13 -3.27 7.44
C HIS A 64 -14.82 -2.48 7.40
N LEU A 65 -13.69 -3.17 7.50
CA LEU A 65 -12.38 -2.57 7.26
C LEU A 65 -12.00 -2.76 5.79
N LEU A 66 -11.70 -1.67 5.12
CA LEU A 66 -11.22 -1.64 3.74
C LEU A 66 -9.78 -1.13 3.74
N LEU A 67 -8.90 -1.79 2.99
CA LEU A 67 -7.51 -1.36 2.82
C LEU A 67 -7.37 -0.60 1.51
N GLY A 68 -6.87 0.63 1.57
CA GLY A 68 -6.47 1.40 0.40
C GLY A 68 -5.11 0.91 -0.10
N LEU A 69 -5.10 0.25 -1.26
CA LEU A 69 -3.88 -0.26 -1.90
C LEU A 69 -3.57 0.54 -3.17
N PRO A 70 -2.49 1.34 -3.19
CA PRO A 70 -2.09 2.10 -4.38
C PRO A 70 -1.35 1.19 -5.37
N LEU A 71 -2.08 0.34 -6.10
CA LEU A 71 -1.54 -0.68 -7.03
C LEU A 71 -0.96 -0.11 -8.34
N TYR A 72 -0.90 1.21 -8.50
CA TYR A 72 -0.47 1.85 -9.75
C TYR A 72 1.06 2.05 -9.83
N ALA A 73 1.77 2.01 -8.69
CA ALA A 73 3.20 2.17 -8.62
C ALA A 73 3.78 1.58 -7.32
N THR A 74 5.06 1.28 -7.37
CA THR A 74 5.89 0.89 -6.22
C THR A 74 7.10 1.82 -6.18
N SER A 75 7.64 2.02 -4.98
CA SER A 75 8.87 2.79 -4.78
C SER A 75 10.04 2.18 -5.56
N VAL A 76 10.99 3.04 -5.96
CA VAL A 76 12.30 2.60 -6.50
C VAL A 76 13.11 1.76 -5.50
N LEU A 77 12.75 1.80 -4.22
CA LEU A 77 13.35 0.98 -3.17
C LEU A 77 12.67 -0.39 -3.00
N HIS A 78 11.55 -0.63 -3.69
CA HIS A 78 10.83 -1.90 -3.67
C HIS A 78 11.67 -3.00 -4.34
N GLU A 79 11.59 -4.23 -3.80
CA GLU A 79 12.40 -5.36 -4.30
C GLU A 79 12.15 -5.65 -5.78
N TRP A 80 10.89 -5.60 -6.22
CA TRP A 80 10.54 -5.73 -7.63
C TRP A 80 11.28 -4.71 -8.51
N PHE A 81 11.36 -3.44 -8.11
CA PHE A 81 12.04 -2.42 -8.93
C PHE A 81 13.54 -2.68 -8.96
N LYS A 82 14.14 -2.95 -7.78
CA LYS A 82 15.56 -3.27 -7.65
C LYS A 82 15.97 -4.47 -8.49
N ASN A 83 15.17 -5.53 -8.52
CA ASN A 83 15.46 -6.71 -9.32
C ASN A 83 15.22 -6.47 -10.82
N GLY A 84 14.14 -5.77 -11.17
CA GLY A 84 13.78 -5.48 -12.57
C GLY A 84 14.78 -4.58 -13.28
N ILE A 85 15.41 -3.64 -12.57
CA ILE A 85 16.44 -2.76 -13.16
C ILE A 85 17.80 -3.47 -13.31
N THR A 86 18.12 -4.43 -12.44
CA THR A 86 19.43 -5.11 -12.46
C THR A 86 19.48 -6.28 -13.43
N ASP A 87 18.35 -6.94 -13.66
CA ASP A 87 18.27 -8.13 -14.50
C ASP A 87 17.05 -8.02 -15.43
N THR A 88 17.33 -7.67 -16.68
CA THR A 88 16.31 -7.55 -17.74
C THR A 88 15.71 -8.88 -18.17
N THR A 89 16.24 -10.01 -17.69
CA THR A 89 15.68 -11.35 -17.92
C THR A 89 14.82 -11.84 -16.76
N SER A 90 14.81 -11.10 -15.65
CA SER A 90 13.96 -11.39 -14.50
C SER A 90 12.49 -11.12 -14.80
N THR A 91 11.59 -11.90 -14.21
CA THR A 91 10.14 -11.61 -14.23
C THR A 91 9.82 -10.22 -13.68
N PHE A 92 10.67 -9.68 -12.81
CA PHE A 92 10.50 -8.33 -12.26
C PHE A 92 10.77 -7.22 -13.29
N ALA A 93 11.46 -7.50 -14.40
CA ALA A 93 11.64 -6.54 -15.49
C ALA A 93 10.31 -6.21 -16.16
N ASP A 94 9.41 -7.19 -16.31
CA ASP A 94 8.11 -7.00 -16.95
C ASP A 94 7.09 -6.27 -16.05
N TYR A 95 7.41 -6.02 -14.78
CA TYR A 95 6.53 -5.31 -13.84
C TYR A 95 6.52 -3.80 -14.05
N TYR A 96 7.48 -3.25 -14.79
CA TYR A 96 7.64 -1.81 -15.00
C TYR A 96 7.74 -1.47 -16.48
N ILE A 97 7.43 -0.22 -16.80
CA ILE A 97 7.52 0.31 -18.16
C ILE A 97 8.89 0.96 -18.34
N TRP A 98 9.76 0.34 -19.14
CA TRP A 98 11.07 0.86 -19.49
C TRP A 98 11.03 1.61 -20.81
N ARG A 99 11.84 2.67 -20.92
CA ARG A 99 12.04 3.39 -22.18
C ARG A 99 13.54 3.63 -22.35
N GLN A 100 14.04 3.42 -23.57
CA GLN A 100 15.35 3.91 -23.96
C GLN A 100 15.24 5.39 -24.34
N ASP A 101 16.14 6.22 -23.83
CA ASP A 101 16.21 7.61 -24.27
C ASP A 101 16.46 7.65 -25.80
N PRO A 102 15.80 8.57 -26.52
CA PRO A 102 16.05 8.72 -27.95
C PRO A 102 17.52 9.08 -28.16
N VAL A 103 18.21 8.30 -29.00
CA VAL A 103 19.60 8.57 -29.36
C VAL A 103 19.67 9.95 -30.02
N SER A 104 20.27 10.93 -29.36
CA SER A 104 20.52 12.25 -29.93
C SER A 104 21.56 12.11 -31.04
N TYR A 105 21.12 12.11 -32.30
CA TYR A 105 22.02 12.24 -33.43
C TYR A 105 22.59 13.66 -33.45
N PRO A 106 23.91 13.85 -33.53
CA PRO A 106 24.47 15.18 -33.73
C PRO A 106 23.93 15.74 -35.06
N GLU A 107 23.41 16.98 -35.02
CA GLU A 107 22.98 17.69 -36.23
C GLU A 107 24.14 17.68 -37.24
N ARG A 108 23.89 17.13 -38.43
CA ARG A 108 24.81 17.27 -39.56
C ARG A 108 24.80 18.76 -39.95
N THR A 109 25.84 19.48 -39.57
CA THR A 109 26.11 20.80 -40.14
C THR A 109 26.44 20.60 -41.62
N SER A 110 25.56 21.12 -42.47
CA SER A 110 25.74 21.21 -43.93
C SER A 110 26.60 22.41 -44.30
#